data_AF-A0AAE1P6D2-F1
#
_entry.id   AF-A0AAE1P6D2-F1
#
_cell.length_a   1.000
_cell.length_b   1.000
_cell.length_c   1.000
_cell.angle_alpha   90.00
_cell.angle_beta   90.00
_cell.angle_gamma   90.00
#
_symmetry.space_group_name_H-M   'P 1'
#
loop_
_entity.id
_entity.type
_entity.pdbx_description
1 polymer ?
#
loop_
_entity_poly.entity_id
_entity_poly.type
_entity_poly.pdbx_seq_one_letter_code
_entity_poly.pdbx_strand_id
1 'polypeptide(L)'
;MLKHAVVNLINYQDDADLATRAIPELIKLLNDENQVVVSQAAMMVHRLSKKEASRHAIMNSQQMVAALVRALSNSNDLETTRVTVGALHNLSHHRQGFLAIFKLAILWELGPLVKLNMAGEHILTGTKVAIKILNRRTIKNLDMVSKIKREITILKLFRHPHIIKL
;
A
#
# COMPACT_ATOMS: atom_id res chain seq x y z
N MET A 1 30.48 19.75 1.99
CA MET A 1 29.91 18.39 2.08
C MET A 1 29.44 18.02 3.50
N LEU A 2 30.25 18.16 4.56
CA LEU A 2 29.84 17.80 5.93
C LEU A 2 28.63 18.59 6.48
N LYS A 3 28.57 19.92 6.26
CA LYS A 3 27.43 20.75 6.72
C LYS A 3 26.09 20.30 6.13
N HIS A 4 26.06 19.93 4.85
CA HIS A 4 24.86 19.38 4.22
C HIS A 4 24.48 18.00 4.77
N ALA A 5 25.47 17.15 5.08
CA ALA A 5 25.21 15.85 5.70
C ALA A 5 24.61 15.99 7.11
N VAL A 6 25.13 16.90 7.94
CA VAL A 6 24.62 17.16 9.28
C VAL A 6 23.20 17.77 9.23
N VAL A 7 22.96 18.74 8.36
CA VAL A 7 21.62 19.33 8.18
C VAL A 7 20.62 18.29 7.67
N ASN A 8 21.02 17.41 6.74
CA ASN A 8 20.16 16.33 6.27
C ASN A 8 19.85 15.32 7.39
N LEU A 9 20.79 15.05 8.28
CA LEU A 9 20.58 14.15 9.43
C LEU A 9 19.56 14.74 10.42
N ILE A 10 19.70 16.04 10.73
CA ILE A 10 18.78 16.77 11.62
C ILE A 10 17.38 16.79 11.02
N ASN A 11 17.26 17.18 9.75
CA ASN A 11 15.98 17.21 9.04
C ASN A 11 15.33 15.82 8.95
N TYR A 12 16.12 14.76 8.76
CA TYR A 12 15.63 13.38 8.77
C TYR A 12 15.04 13.01 10.12
N GLN A 13 15.73 13.35 11.21
CA GLN A 13 15.28 13.02 12.56
C GLN A 13 14.01 13.80 12.94
N ASP A 14 13.96 15.09 12.63
CA ASP A 14 12.77 15.92 12.84
C ASP A 14 11.57 15.43 12.01
N ASP A 15 11.77 15.11 10.72
CA ASP A 15 10.72 14.58 9.85
C ASP A 15 10.24 13.17 10.25
N ALA A 16 11.10 12.34 10.86
CA ALA A 16 10.74 11.04 11.42
C ALA A 16 9.90 11.18 12.69
N ASP A 17 10.30 12.07 13.60
CA ASP A 17 9.60 12.29 14.87
C ASP A 17 8.23 12.94 14.65
N LEU A 18 8.16 13.94 13.77
CA LEU A 18 6.90 14.56 13.36
C LEU A 18 5.94 13.55 12.73
N ALA A 19 6.44 12.69 11.83
CA ALA A 19 5.63 11.65 11.22
C ALA A 19 5.13 10.62 12.25
N THR A 20 6.00 10.21 13.18
CA THR A 20 5.65 9.24 14.23
C THR A 20 4.53 9.78 15.13
N ARG A 21 4.55 11.08 15.44
CA ARG A 21 3.47 11.75 16.20
C ARG A 21 2.18 11.92 15.40
N ALA A 22 2.28 12.15 14.09
CA ALA A 22 1.13 12.35 13.21
C ALA A 22 0.41 11.04 12.82
N ILE A 23 1.11 9.90 12.84
CA ILE A 23 0.58 8.60 12.40
C ILE A 23 -0.73 8.20 13.10
N PRO A 24 -0.86 8.27 14.45
CA PRO A 24 -2.11 7.89 15.12
C PRO A 24 -3.32 8.72 14.69
N GLU A 25 -3.15 10.03 14.52
CA GLU A 25 -4.22 10.92 14.06
C GLU A 25 -4.58 10.67 12.60
N LEU A 26 -3.58 10.47 11.74
CA LEU A 26 -3.80 10.10 10.34
C LEU A 26 -4.53 8.76 10.20
N ILE A 27 -4.27 7.79 11.09
CA ILE A 27 -5.02 6.52 11.14
C ILE A 27 -6.49 6.78 11.48
N LYS A 28 -6.79 7.63 12.47
CA LYS A 28 -8.18 7.98 12.82
C LYS A 28 -8.90 8.61 11.63
N LEU A 29 -8.28 9.61 10.99
CA LEU A 29 -8.85 10.32 9.84
C LEU A 29 -9.06 9.40 8.62
N LEU A 30 -8.20 8.40 8.42
CA LEU A 30 -8.38 7.40 7.37
C LEU A 30 -9.53 6.41 7.64
N ASN A 31 -9.97 6.28 8.88
CA ASN A 31 -11.13 5.45 9.25
C ASN A 31 -12.39 6.30 9.50
N ASP A 32 -12.39 7.58 9.10
CA ASP A 32 -13.54 8.47 9.22
C ASP A 32 -14.68 8.03 8.28
N GLU A 33 -15.92 8.31 8.67
CA GLU A 33 -17.10 8.02 7.85
C GLU A 33 -17.18 8.93 6.62
N ASN A 34 -16.68 10.16 6.75
CA ASN A 34 -16.67 11.16 5.70
C ASN A 34 -15.55 10.89 4.67
N GLN A 35 -15.95 10.52 3.46
CA GLN A 35 -15.03 10.22 2.36
C GLN A 35 -14.11 11.39 1.99
N VAL A 36 -14.53 12.64 2.21
CA VAL A 36 -13.68 13.82 1.99
C VAL A 36 -12.52 13.86 3.00
N VAL A 37 -12.80 13.54 4.27
CA VAL A 37 -11.80 13.47 5.34
C VAL A 37 -10.80 12.36 5.05
N VAL A 38 -11.29 11.18 4.65
CA VAL A 38 -10.46 10.04 4.25
C VAL A 38 -9.55 10.41 3.07
N SER A 39 -10.08 11.10 2.06
CA SER A 39 -9.31 11.55 0.88
C SER A 39 -8.18 12.51 1.27
N GLN A 40 -8.48 13.51 2.11
CA GLN A 40 -7.49 14.46 2.60
C GLN A 40 -6.42 13.76 3.46
N ALA A 41 -6.83 12.82 4.33
CA ALA A 41 -5.91 12.01 5.12
C ALA A 41 -4.98 11.17 4.23
N ALA A 42 -5.52 10.53 3.19
CA ALA A 42 -4.74 9.78 2.21
C ALA A 42 -3.74 10.69 1.47
N MET A 43 -4.13 11.92 1.12
CA MET A 43 -3.22 12.92 0.54
C MET A 43 -2.08 13.30 1.47
N MET A 44 -2.35 13.49 2.76
CA MET A 44 -1.32 13.78 3.75
C MET A 44 -0.35 12.61 3.89
N VAL A 45 -0.85 11.38 3.97
CA VAL A 45 -0.01 10.18 4.03
C VAL A 45 0.81 10.00 2.75
N HIS A 46 0.23 10.27 1.58
CA HIS A 46 0.98 10.25 0.31
C HIS A 46 2.12 11.28 0.30
N ARG A 47 1.89 12.51 0.79
CA ARG A 47 2.95 13.52 0.92
C ARG A 47 4.07 13.07 1.84
N LEU A 48 3.73 12.53 3.01
CA LEU A 48 4.70 11.97 3.96
C LEU A 48 5.48 10.81 3.35
N SER A 49 4.83 9.95 2.58
CA SER A 49 5.50 8.82 1.92
C SER A 49 6.57 9.24 0.89
N LYS A 50 6.60 10.49 0.44
CA LYS A 50 7.68 11.01 -0.43
C LYS A 50 8.96 11.33 0.33
N LYS A 51 8.88 11.59 1.63
CA LYS A 51 10.02 11.86 2.50
C LYS A 51 10.58 10.54 3.06
N GLU A 52 11.88 10.32 2.96
CA GLU A 52 12.51 9.05 3.36
C GLU A 52 12.32 8.72 4.85
N ALA A 53 12.45 9.72 5.72
CA ALA A 53 12.28 9.59 7.17
C ALA A 53 10.84 9.22 7.56
N SER A 54 9.88 10.00 7.08
CA SER A 54 8.46 9.78 7.34
C SER A 54 7.97 8.48 6.70
N ARG A 55 8.52 8.09 5.54
CA ARG A 55 8.24 6.80 4.90
C ARG A 55 8.61 5.63 5.81
N HIS A 56 9.78 5.66 6.46
CA HIS A 56 10.16 4.62 7.42
C HIS A 56 9.19 4.53 8.60
N ALA A 57 8.77 5.67 9.16
CA ALA A 57 7.77 5.69 10.24
C ALA A 57 6.43 5.05 9.80
N ILE A 58 5.96 5.37 8.59
CA ILE A 58 4.72 4.81 8.02
C ILE A 58 4.84 3.29 7.81
N MET A 59 5.97 2.82 7.27
CA MET A 59 6.19 1.38 7.01
C MET A 59 6.21 0.54 8.29
N ASN A 60 6.72 1.10 9.39
CA ASN A 60 6.77 0.42 10.68
C ASN A 60 5.39 0.34 11.37
N SER A 61 4.42 1.16 10.94
CA SER A 61 3.06 1.11 11.47
C SER A 61 2.15 0.21 10.62
N GLN A 62 2.00 -1.05 11.05
CA GLN A 62 1.08 -2.00 10.39
C GLN A 62 -0.37 -1.48 10.34
N GLN A 63 -0.79 -0.72 11.37
CA GLN A 63 -2.12 -0.12 11.44
C GLN A 63 -2.32 0.98 10.39
N MET A 64 -1.29 1.78 10.11
CA MET A 64 -1.32 2.79 9.05
C MET A 64 -1.46 2.14 7.67
N VAL A 65 -0.66 1.11 7.40
CA VAL A 65 -0.76 0.38 6.13
C VAL A 65 -2.15 -0.25 6.00
N ALA A 66 -2.69 -0.85 7.06
CA ALA A 66 -4.05 -1.38 7.08
C ALA A 66 -5.14 -0.32 6.86
N ALA A 67 -4.98 0.90 7.40
CA ALA A 67 -5.93 1.99 7.20
C ALA A 67 -5.94 2.51 5.76
N LEU A 68 -4.76 2.73 5.15
CA LEU A 68 -4.65 3.02 3.72
C LEU A 68 -5.30 1.92 2.88
N VAL A 69 -5.09 0.68 3.32
CA VAL A 69 -5.61 -0.51 2.65
C VAL A 69 -7.17 -0.52 2.69
N ARG A 70 -7.76 -0.19 3.83
CA ARG A 70 -9.22 -0.02 3.94
C ARG A 70 -9.74 1.15 3.10
N ALA A 71 -9.06 2.29 3.14
CA ALA A 71 -9.43 3.48 2.36
C ALA A 71 -9.51 3.16 0.87
N LEU A 72 -8.54 2.41 0.32
CA LEU A 72 -8.54 1.99 -1.08
C LEU A 72 -9.70 1.05 -1.44
N SER A 73 -10.19 0.26 -0.49
CA SER A 73 -11.29 -0.71 -0.71
C SER A 73 -12.64 -0.01 -0.71
N ASN A 74 -12.80 0.94 0.21
CA ASN A 74 -14.07 1.61 0.44
C ASN A 74 -14.26 2.86 -0.43
N SER A 75 -13.19 3.46 -0.96
CA SER A 75 -13.30 4.70 -1.75
C SER A 75 -13.84 4.46 -3.15
N ASN A 76 -14.99 5.01 -3.53
CA ASN A 76 -15.43 5.00 -4.94
C ASN A 76 -14.81 6.15 -5.77
N ASP A 77 -14.06 7.03 -5.11
CA ASP A 77 -13.38 8.14 -5.74
C ASP A 77 -12.03 7.72 -6.36
N LEU A 78 -11.83 8.15 -7.60
CA LEU A 78 -10.64 7.84 -8.39
C LEU A 78 -9.39 8.54 -7.82
N GLU A 79 -9.54 9.75 -7.30
CA GLU A 79 -8.43 10.54 -6.76
C GLU A 79 -7.91 9.91 -5.46
N THR A 80 -8.80 9.57 -4.54
CA THR A 80 -8.48 8.83 -3.30
C THR A 80 -7.79 7.51 -3.60
N THR A 81 -8.29 6.78 -4.60
CA THR A 81 -7.66 5.54 -5.09
C THR A 81 -6.24 5.80 -5.57
N ARG A 82 -6.04 6.80 -6.45
CA ARG A 82 -4.74 7.16 -7.03
C ARG A 82 -3.73 7.56 -5.97
N VAL A 83 -4.15 8.39 -5.02
CA VAL A 83 -3.30 8.92 -3.94
C VAL A 83 -2.91 7.80 -2.96
N THR A 84 -3.86 6.95 -2.57
CA THR A 84 -3.61 5.81 -1.69
C THR A 84 -2.70 4.79 -2.35
N VAL A 85 -2.94 4.47 -3.63
CA VAL A 85 -2.05 3.63 -4.44
C VAL A 85 -0.66 4.25 -4.54
N GLY A 86 -0.55 5.56 -4.77
CA GLY A 86 0.71 6.27 -4.82
C GLY A 86 1.47 6.24 -3.49
N ALA A 87 0.75 6.36 -2.36
CA ALA A 87 1.34 6.22 -1.03
C ALA A 87 1.92 4.81 -0.85
N LEU A 88 1.12 3.76 -1.12
CA LEU A 88 1.57 2.37 -1.06
C LEU A 88 2.73 2.10 -2.03
N HIS A 89 2.69 2.63 -3.25
CA HIS A 89 3.78 2.53 -4.23
C HIS A 89 5.09 3.09 -3.67
N ASN A 90 5.06 4.24 -3.02
CA ASN A 90 6.23 4.82 -2.38
C ASN A 90 6.77 3.92 -1.25
N LEU A 91 5.91 3.25 -0.47
CA LEU A 91 6.35 2.28 0.54
C LEU A 91 6.94 1.02 -0.11
N SER A 92 6.40 0.59 -1.25
CA SER A 92 6.78 -0.65 -1.94
C SER A 92 8.22 -0.66 -2.48
N HIS A 93 8.83 0.51 -2.65
CA HIS A 93 10.24 0.65 -3.02
C HIS A 93 11.21 0.07 -1.98
N HIS A 94 10.76 -0.15 -0.74
CA HIS A 94 11.54 -0.88 0.27
C HIS A 94 11.03 -2.32 0.38
N ARG A 95 11.95 -3.28 0.50
CA ARG A 95 11.63 -4.71 0.67
C ARG A 95 10.62 -4.97 1.80
N GLN A 96 10.67 -4.18 2.88
CA GLN A 96 9.72 -4.23 4.00
C GLN A 96 8.33 -3.70 3.62
N GLY A 97 8.25 -2.56 2.92
CA GLY A 97 6.98 -2.01 2.44
C GLY A 97 6.35 -2.88 1.36
N PHE A 98 7.15 -3.50 0.48
CA PHE A 98 6.68 -4.52 -0.45
C PHE A 98 6.05 -5.69 0.29
N LEU A 99 6.72 -6.27 1.29
CA LEU A 99 6.16 -7.38 2.09
C LEU A 99 4.91 -6.98 2.88
N ALA A 100 4.85 -5.76 3.43
CA ALA A 100 3.68 -5.26 4.15
C ALA A 100 2.48 -5.09 3.21
N ILE A 101 2.69 -4.47 2.05
CA ILE A 101 1.67 -4.30 1.01
C ILE A 101 1.27 -5.65 0.45
N PHE A 102 2.20 -6.57 0.23
CA PHE A 102 1.94 -7.87 -0.35
C PHE A 102 1.18 -8.79 0.60
N LYS A 103 1.55 -8.81 1.90
CA LYS A 103 0.79 -9.53 2.93
C LYS A 103 -0.63 -8.98 3.05
N LEU A 104 -0.81 -7.66 2.98
CA LEU A 104 -2.13 -7.03 3.17
C LEU A 104 -2.99 -7.02 1.90
N ALA A 105 -2.39 -6.88 0.72
CA ALA A 105 -3.10 -6.86 -0.56
C ALA A 105 -3.57 -8.24 -1.03
N ILE A 106 -2.90 -9.29 -0.59
CA ILE A 106 -3.36 -10.67 -0.82
C ILE A 106 -4.51 -11.04 0.12
N LEU A 107 -4.51 -10.48 1.33
CA LEU A 107 -5.58 -10.63 2.33
C LEU A 107 -6.85 -9.84 1.98
N TRP A 108 -6.86 -9.06 0.90
CA TRP A 108 -7.74 -7.90 0.85
C TRP A 108 -9.23 -8.18 0.81
N GLU A 109 -9.73 -9.28 0.24
CA GLU A 109 -11.16 -9.63 0.40
C GLU A 109 -11.48 -11.12 0.36
N LEU A 110 -10.47 -11.98 0.31
CA LEU A 110 -10.62 -13.43 0.42
C LEU A 110 -9.71 -13.93 1.54
N GLY A 111 -10.11 -13.68 2.79
CA GLY A 111 -9.84 -14.70 3.80
C GLY A 111 -10.48 -16.04 3.37
N PRO A 112 -10.27 -17.11 4.14
CA PRO A 112 -9.45 -18.32 3.88
C PRO A 112 -9.51 -19.02 2.49
N LEU A 113 -10.16 -18.45 1.48
CA LEU A 113 -10.49 -19.14 0.21
C LEU A 113 -9.38 -19.13 -0.86
N VAL A 114 -8.26 -18.47 -0.58
CA VAL A 114 -7.14 -18.36 -1.52
C VAL A 114 -5.88 -18.91 -0.87
N LYS A 115 -5.33 -19.98 -1.45
CA LYS A 115 -4.02 -20.48 -1.08
C LYS A 115 -2.96 -19.63 -1.76
N LEU A 116 -2.31 -18.75 -1.00
CA LEU A 116 -1.13 -18.06 -1.48
C LEU A 116 0.09 -18.96 -1.30
N ASN A 117 0.71 -19.36 -2.41
CA ASN A 117 2.04 -19.96 -2.38
C ASN A 117 3.06 -18.86 -2.72
N MET A 118 3.83 -18.41 -1.71
CA MET A 118 5.03 -17.60 -1.94
C MET A 118 6.18 -18.49 -2.40
N ALA A 119 6.13 -18.98 -3.63
CA ALA A 119 7.15 -19.90 -4.13
C ALA A 119 7.24 -20.01 -5.65
N GLY A 120 6.53 -19.17 -6.42
CA GLY A 120 6.69 -19.17 -7.87
C GLY A 120 8.04 -18.56 -8.23
N GLU A 121 8.75 -19.14 -9.18
CA GLU A 121 9.92 -18.52 -9.79
C GLU A 121 9.58 -18.24 -11.25
N HIS A 122 9.73 -16.99 -11.67
CA HIS A 122 9.57 -16.65 -13.07
C HIS A 122 10.76 -17.21 -13.85
N ILE A 123 10.51 -18.24 -14.66
CA ILE A 123 11.55 -19.07 -15.30
C ILE A 123 12.57 -18.23 -16.08
N LEU A 124 12.13 -17.16 -16.77
CA LEU A 124 13.01 -16.34 -17.60
C LEU A 124 13.92 -15.41 -16.78
N THR A 125 13.51 -15.00 -15.58
CA THR A 125 14.22 -13.97 -14.80
C THR A 125 14.70 -14.45 -13.43
N GLY A 126 14.40 -15.69 -13.04
CA GLY A 126 14.71 -16.25 -11.72
C GLY A 126 14.05 -15.50 -10.54
N THR A 127 13.06 -14.65 -10.83
CA THR A 127 12.48 -13.75 -9.82
C THR A 127 11.41 -14.48 -9.03
N LYS A 128 11.50 -14.45 -7.69
CA LYS A 128 10.47 -14.99 -6.82
C LYS A 128 9.19 -14.16 -6.93
N VAL A 129 8.09 -14.81 -7.26
CA VAL A 129 6.74 -14.25 -7.38
C VAL A 129 5.80 -14.97 -6.42
N ALA A 130 4.73 -14.33 -5.97
CA ALA A 130 3.59 -15.08 -5.46
C ALA A 130 2.50 -15.19 -6.51
N ILE A 131 1.83 -16.33 -6.45
CA ILE A 131 0.80 -16.71 -7.38
C ILE A 131 -0.50 -16.78 -6.59
N LYS A 132 -1.48 -15.99 -7.01
CA LYS A 132 -2.84 -16.01 -6.46
C LYS A 132 -3.73 -16.85 -7.39
N ILE A 133 -4.10 -18.06 -6.96
CA ILE A 133 -4.97 -18.96 -7.74
C ILE A 133 -6.40 -18.83 -7.22
N LEU A 134 -7.35 -18.51 -8.10
CA LEU A 134 -8.77 -18.33 -7.77
C LEU A 134 -9.61 -19.45 -8.38
N ASN A 135 -10.54 -20.01 -7.61
CA ASN A 135 -11.44 -21.05 -8.10
C ASN A 135 -12.58 -20.45 -8.94
N ARG A 136 -12.67 -20.86 -10.22
CA ARG A 136 -13.67 -20.39 -11.19
C ARG A 136 -15.13 -20.55 -10.71
N ARG A 137 -15.42 -21.53 -9.87
CA ARG A 137 -16.77 -21.77 -9.32
C ARG A 137 -17.16 -20.71 -8.29
N THR A 138 -16.22 -20.31 -7.44
CA THR A 138 -16.40 -19.30 -6.41
C THR A 138 -16.54 -17.89 -7.04
N ILE A 139 -15.89 -17.64 -8.18
CA ILE A 139 -15.94 -16.37 -8.94
C ILE A 139 -17.34 -16.04 -9.48
N LYS A 140 -18.27 -17.00 -9.56
CA LYS A 140 -19.60 -16.76 -10.16
C LYS A 140 -20.51 -15.83 -9.33
N ASN A 141 -20.13 -15.47 -8.11
CA ASN A 141 -20.86 -14.48 -7.32
C ASN A 141 -20.55 -13.06 -7.84
N LEU A 142 -21.58 -12.27 -8.18
CA LEU A 142 -21.46 -10.93 -8.79
C LEU A 142 -20.61 -9.97 -7.96
N ASP A 143 -20.76 -10.01 -6.64
CA ASP A 143 -19.95 -9.19 -5.72
C ASP A 143 -18.46 -9.52 -5.87
N MET A 144 -18.11 -10.80 -5.96
CA MET A 144 -16.71 -11.23 -6.15
C MET A 144 -16.14 -10.82 -7.50
N VAL A 145 -16.93 -10.84 -8.57
CA VAL A 145 -16.47 -10.40 -9.90
C VAL A 145 -16.07 -8.92 -9.87
N SER A 146 -16.89 -8.08 -9.25
CA SER A 146 -16.62 -6.64 -9.14
C SER A 146 -15.35 -6.38 -8.32
N LYS A 147 -15.16 -7.13 -7.23
CA LYS A 147 -13.98 -7.07 -6.35
C LYS A 147 -12.70 -7.49 -7.08
N ILE A 148 -12.74 -8.59 -7.84
CA ILE A 148 -11.62 -9.07 -8.66
C ILE A 148 -11.27 -8.06 -9.76
N LYS A 149 -12.26 -7.51 -10.48
CA LYS A 149 -12.02 -6.49 -11.51
C LYS A 149 -11.37 -5.23 -10.94
N ARG A 150 -11.79 -4.82 -9.75
CA ARG A 150 -11.20 -3.69 -9.03
C ARG A 150 -9.77 -3.99 -8.61
N GLU A 151 -9.49 -5.17 -8.07
CA GLU A 151 -8.14 -5.62 -7.71
C GLU A 151 -7.20 -5.61 -8.93
N ILE A 152 -7.64 -6.15 -10.08
CA ILE A 152 -6.88 -6.12 -11.34
C ILE A 152 -6.62 -4.67 -11.79
N THR A 153 -7.61 -3.79 -11.69
CA THR A 153 -7.48 -2.37 -12.07
C THR A 153 -6.45 -1.67 -11.19
N ILE A 154 -6.51 -1.88 -9.88
CA ILE A 154 -5.54 -1.36 -8.91
C ILE A 154 -4.13 -1.88 -9.21
N LEU A 155 -3.98 -3.18 -9.45
CA LEU A 155 -2.68 -3.78 -9.78
C LEU A 155 -2.08 -3.21 -11.08
N LYS A 156 -2.92 -2.87 -12.07
CA LYS A 156 -2.48 -2.19 -13.31
C LYS A 156 -1.94 -0.78 -13.06
N LEU A 157 -2.38 -0.09 -12.00
CA LEU A 157 -1.87 1.23 -11.63
C LEU A 157 -0.45 1.17 -11.05
N PHE A 158 -0.05 0.04 -10.47
CA PHE A 158 1.34 -0.15 -10.02
C PHE A 158 2.26 -0.38 -11.23
N ARG A 159 3.16 0.58 -11.49
CA ARG A 159 4.36 0.37 -12.34
C ARG A 159 5.55 0.20 -11.40
N HIS A 160 5.97 -1.04 -11.18
CA HIS A 160 7.05 -1.37 -10.25
C HIS A 160 7.97 -2.43 -10.86
N PRO A 161 9.30 -2.35 -10.67
CA PRO A 161 10.26 -3.33 -11.18
C PRO A 161 10.05 -4.77 -10.64
N HIS A 162 9.24 -4.94 -9.60
CA HIS A 162 8.89 -6.24 -9.01
C HIS A 162 7.43 -6.67 -9.28
N ILE A 163 6.69 -5.93 -10.11
CA ILE A 163 5.33 -6.29 -10.50
C ILE A 163 5.35 -6.59 -12.00
N ILE A 164 5.41 -7.88 -12.34
CA ILE A 164 5.33 -8.36 -13.73
C ILE A 164 3.88 -8.25 -14.19
N LYS A 165 3.66 -7.52 -15.28
CA LYS A 165 2.37 -7.48 -15.98
C LYS A 165 2.42 -8.54 -17.07
N LEU A 166 1.53 -9.53 -16.97
CA LEU A 166 1.22 -10.47 -18.05
C LEU A 166 0.08 -9.91 -18.90
#